data_AF-A0A7Y5MQR0-F1
#
_entry.id   AF-A0A7Y5MQR0-F1
#
_cell.length_a   1.000
_cell.length_b   1.000
_cell.length_c   1.000
_cell.angle_alpha   90.00
_cell.angle_beta   90.00
_cell.angle_gamma   90.00
#
_symmetry.space_group_name_H-M   'P 1'
#
loop_
_entity.id
_entity.type
_entity.pdbx_description
1 polymer ?
#
loop_
_entity_poly.entity_id
_entity_poly.type
_entity_poly.pdbx_seq_one_letter_code
_entity_poly.pdbx_strand_id
1 'polypeptide(L)'
;MNKLNIFLILIMLLCFGVFAGAQTIHPGDADDNGEVNQYDLLYIGYAYGTVGPMRLENDTEFSPQFIPLLWPGNFPNGLNYAYADANGNGIVDFSDILTVGANYGHTHGDLRPLDFVAGTAGLDPALMFDESLLSEPVSVGSVIQLPILLGAPGLPATDVNGIAFSLHCNHPELIRSISLDMSDSWLGSDSNAFHFVNFSTDPLQIEADAALTRFGATGVSGSGSIGVLSIVIEDNLLGFIPIGDSLGLTLTIDSTIMMSSAFGAIPVFTTPLELMVYHPNALPSPALPSPSPELHVFPNPVKAEIHITCTEKIEYLTLSNQLGQMVPFERQLDSERQLRLNVEALPAGTYWLRVQTPRGTAVEQILKE
;
A
#
# COMPACT_ATOMS: atom_id res chain seq x y z
N MET A 1 8.97 -62.04 33.19
CA MET A 1 8.39 -61.86 31.83
C MET A 1 9.04 -62.87 30.89
N ASN A 2 8.25 -63.69 30.19
CA ASN A 2 8.80 -64.66 29.24
C ASN A 2 9.29 -63.94 27.97
N LYS A 3 10.31 -64.46 27.27
CA LYS A 3 10.95 -63.81 26.11
C LYS A 3 9.96 -63.41 25.01
N LEU A 4 8.86 -64.15 24.87
CA LEU A 4 7.76 -63.86 23.96
C LEU A 4 7.04 -62.54 24.30
N ASN A 5 6.85 -62.22 25.59
CA ASN A 5 6.21 -60.99 26.01
C ASN A 5 7.11 -59.77 25.79
N ILE A 6 8.44 -59.93 25.93
CA ILE A 6 9.40 -58.85 25.63
C ILE A 6 9.43 -58.59 24.11
N PHE A 7 9.37 -59.64 23.29
CA PHE A 7 9.32 -59.52 21.83
C PHE A 7 8.02 -58.87 21.33
N LEU A 8 6.87 -59.25 21.88
CA LEU A 8 5.57 -58.63 21.58
C LEU A 8 5.51 -57.17 22.03
N ILE A 9 6.09 -56.83 23.19
CA ILE A 9 6.18 -55.44 23.66
C ILE A 9 7.12 -54.63 22.77
N LEU A 10 8.24 -55.21 22.29
CA LEU A 10 9.14 -54.54 21.35
C LEU A 10 8.46 -54.27 19.99
N ILE A 11 7.70 -55.23 19.46
CA ILE A 11 6.93 -55.04 18.22
C ILE A 11 5.81 -54.01 18.43
N MET A 12 5.12 -54.05 19.58
CA MET A 12 4.08 -53.09 19.88
C MET A 12 4.64 -51.67 20.08
N LEU A 13 5.83 -51.52 20.66
CA LEU A 13 6.57 -50.24 20.73
C LEU A 13 7.10 -49.79 19.35
N LEU A 14 7.54 -50.71 18.49
CA LEU A 14 7.91 -50.40 17.10
C LEU A 14 6.70 -49.98 16.25
N CYS A 15 5.53 -50.58 16.47
CA CYS A 15 4.29 -50.25 15.78
C CYS A 15 3.60 -48.99 16.34
N PHE A 16 3.75 -48.69 17.64
CA PHE A 16 3.27 -47.43 18.22
C PHE A 16 4.18 -46.24 17.89
N GLY A 17 5.44 -46.46 17.51
CA GLY A 17 6.37 -45.41 17.10
C GLY A 17 6.17 -44.89 15.66
N VAL A 18 5.27 -45.47 14.87
CA VAL A 18 5.10 -45.15 13.43
C VAL A 18 3.79 -44.41 13.13
N PHE A 19 2.96 -44.12 14.13
CA PHE A 19 1.84 -43.17 13.98
C PHE A 19 2.24 -41.73 14.37
N ALA A 20 3.41 -41.28 13.91
CA ALA A 20 3.54 -39.86 13.61
C ALA A 20 2.62 -39.63 12.41
N GLY A 21 1.55 -38.83 12.59
CA GLY A 21 0.53 -38.62 11.57
C GLY A 21 1.18 -38.37 10.21
N ALA A 22 0.78 -39.15 9.22
CA ALA A 22 1.24 -38.95 7.86
C ALA A 22 0.91 -37.51 7.45
N GLN A 23 1.93 -36.65 7.34
CA GLN A 23 1.74 -35.28 6.90
C GLN A 23 1.54 -35.32 5.39
N THR A 24 0.39 -34.80 4.97
CA THR A 24 0.08 -34.55 3.56
C THR A 24 0.26 -33.08 3.28
N ILE A 25 0.80 -32.77 2.12
CA ILE A 25 0.86 -31.42 1.59
C ILE A 25 0.00 -31.33 0.34
N HIS A 26 -0.37 -30.12 -0.07
CA HIS A 26 -0.87 -29.90 -1.42
C HIS A 26 0.13 -29.00 -2.15
N PRO A 27 0.58 -29.38 -3.35
CA PRO A 27 1.52 -28.58 -4.12
C PRO A 27 1.08 -27.11 -4.25
N GLY A 28 1.87 -26.20 -3.69
CA GLY A 28 1.65 -24.76 -3.73
C GLY A 28 1.25 -24.13 -2.39
N ASP A 29 0.63 -24.88 -1.46
CA ASP A 29 0.26 -24.41 -0.12
C ASP A 29 1.46 -24.58 0.83
N ALA A 30 2.41 -23.64 0.73
CA ALA A 30 3.69 -23.67 1.42
C ALA A 30 3.60 -23.16 2.87
N ASP A 31 2.62 -22.32 3.17
CA ASP A 31 2.34 -21.91 4.55
C ASP A 31 1.42 -22.88 5.31
N ASP A 32 0.88 -23.87 4.59
CA ASP A 32 -0.07 -24.85 5.11
C ASP A 32 -1.23 -24.09 5.75
N ASN A 33 -1.95 -23.28 4.98
CA ASN A 33 -3.15 -22.58 5.45
C ASN A 33 -4.44 -23.15 4.82
N GLY A 34 -4.33 -24.00 3.80
CA GLY A 34 -5.45 -24.59 3.06
C GLY A 34 -5.81 -23.87 1.76
N GLU A 35 -5.08 -22.83 1.36
CA GLU A 35 -5.28 -22.06 0.14
C GLU A 35 -3.93 -21.70 -0.50
N VAL A 36 -3.80 -21.95 -1.81
CA VAL A 36 -2.60 -21.55 -2.57
C VAL A 36 -2.74 -20.11 -3.04
N ASN A 37 -1.89 -19.22 -2.53
CA ASN A 37 -1.94 -17.79 -2.84
C ASN A 37 -0.55 -17.12 -2.75
N GLN A 38 -0.51 -15.79 -2.76
CA GLN A 38 0.72 -15.00 -2.72
C GLN A 38 1.54 -15.14 -1.43
N TYR A 39 0.91 -15.52 -0.31
CA TYR A 39 1.61 -15.62 0.98
C TYR A 39 2.52 -16.85 1.05
N ASP A 40 2.20 -17.91 0.31
CA ASP A 40 3.05 -19.09 0.13
C ASP A 40 4.44 -18.74 -0.41
N LEU A 41 4.52 -17.69 -1.24
CA LEU A 41 5.78 -17.24 -1.81
C LEU A 41 6.72 -16.65 -0.77
N LEU A 42 6.21 -16.17 0.37
CA LEU A 42 7.05 -15.76 1.51
C LEU A 42 7.80 -16.96 2.10
N TYR A 43 7.13 -18.11 2.21
CA TYR A 43 7.70 -19.36 2.70
C TYR A 43 8.71 -19.94 1.71
N ILE A 44 8.36 -19.98 0.42
CA ILE A 44 9.26 -20.44 -0.65
C ILE A 44 10.50 -19.54 -0.75
N GLY A 45 10.33 -18.21 -0.72
CA GLY A 45 11.46 -17.28 -0.75
C GLY A 45 12.40 -17.48 0.43
N TYR A 46 11.86 -17.59 1.65
CA TYR A 46 12.65 -17.82 2.85
C TYR A 46 13.45 -19.14 2.82
N ALA A 47 12.85 -20.21 2.30
CA ALA A 47 13.48 -21.53 2.21
C ALA A 47 14.28 -21.76 0.91
N TYR A 48 14.37 -20.76 0.02
CA TYR A 48 14.98 -20.92 -1.29
C TYR A 48 16.43 -21.43 -1.23
N GLY A 49 16.74 -22.41 -2.08
CA GLY A 49 18.04 -23.06 -2.17
C GLY A 49 18.30 -24.12 -1.11
N THR A 50 17.35 -24.39 -0.21
CA THR A 50 17.44 -25.53 0.71
C THR A 50 17.16 -26.85 -0.03
N VAL A 51 17.74 -27.93 0.48
CA VAL A 51 17.60 -29.27 -0.09
C VAL A 51 17.18 -30.27 0.98
N GLY A 52 16.43 -31.28 0.58
CA GLY A 52 16.00 -32.35 1.47
C GLY A 52 15.54 -33.60 0.72
N PRO A 53 14.91 -34.54 1.43
CA PRO A 53 14.35 -35.74 0.81
C PRO A 53 13.28 -35.39 -0.22
N MET A 54 13.40 -35.97 -1.42
CA MET A 54 12.36 -35.90 -2.45
C MET A 54 11.12 -36.71 -2.05
N ARG A 55 9.95 -36.29 -2.53
CA ARG A 55 8.71 -37.06 -2.40
C ARG A 55 8.69 -38.23 -3.39
N LEU A 56 7.87 -39.25 -3.08
CA LEU A 56 7.60 -40.35 -4.00
C LEU A 56 6.75 -39.89 -5.19
N GLU A 57 5.79 -39.02 -4.90
CA GLU A 57 4.99 -38.28 -5.87
C GLU A 57 5.60 -36.88 -5.94
N ASN A 58 6.22 -36.56 -7.07
CA ASN A 58 6.95 -35.32 -7.30
C ASN A 58 6.42 -34.59 -8.56
N ASP A 59 5.10 -34.61 -8.69
CA ASP A 59 4.36 -33.83 -9.67
C ASP A 59 3.75 -32.57 -9.04
N THR A 60 3.11 -31.76 -9.87
CA THR A 60 2.53 -30.46 -9.50
C THR A 60 1.00 -30.52 -9.36
N GLU A 61 0.39 -31.70 -9.44
CA GLU A 61 -1.06 -31.85 -9.40
C GLU A 61 -1.59 -31.46 -8.02
N PHE A 62 -2.60 -30.59 -7.97
CA PHE A 62 -3.24 -30.17 -6.73
C PHE A 62 -4.04 -31.31 -6.08
N SER A 63 -3.33 -32.18 -5.39
CA SER A 63 -3.86 -33.33 -4.66
C SER A 63 -2.98 -33.62 -3.43
N PRO A 64 -3.52 -34.28 -2.40
CA PRO A 64 -2.73 -34.57 -1.20
C PRO A 64 -1.56 -35.49 -1.52
N GLN A 65 -0.32 -35.00 -1.33
CA GLN A 65 0.90 -35.77 -1.50
C GLN A 65 1.52 -36.09 -0.14
N PHE A 66 1.96 -37.33 0.06
CA PHE A 66 2.56 -37.77 1.32
C PHE A 66 4.02 -37.34 1.47
N ILE A 67 4.41 -36.86 2.65
CA ILE A 67 5.82 -36.66 3.00
C ILE A 67 6.41 -37.95 3.59
N PRO A 68 7.22 -38.72 2.85
CA PRO A 68 7.78 -39.98 3.37
C PRO A 68 8.86 -39.76 4.44
N LEU A 69 9.57 -38.64 4.36
CA LEU A 69 10.62 -38.28 5.29
C LEU A 69 10.66 -36.75 5.43
N LEU A 70 10.56 -36.26 6.67
CA LEU A 70 10.69 -34.84 6.97
C LEU A 70 12.08 -34.32 6.59
N TRP A 71 12.13 -33.07 6.16
CA TRP A 71 13.40 -32.39 5.93
C TRP A 71 14.09 -32.10 7.26
N PRO A 72 15.44 -32.03 7.31
CA PRO A 72 16.15 -31.62 8.52
C PRO A 72 15.82 -30.20 9.00
N GLY A 73 15.41 -29.32 8.07
CA GLY A 73 15.10 -27.91 8.33
C GLY A 73 13.61 -27.66 8.59
N ASN A 74 13.34 -26.66 9.43
CA ASN A 74 12.01 -26.16 9.73
C ASN A 74 12.04 -24.64 9.72
N PHE A 75 10.91 -24.02 9.36
CA PHE A 75 10.64 -22.62 9.59
C PHE A 75 10.64 -22.33 11.09
N PRO A 76 10.95 -21.09 11.52
CA PRO A 76 10.92 -20.70 12.94
C PRO A 76 9.57 -20.90 13.64
N ASN A 77 8.45 -20.93 12.90
CA ASN A 77 7.12 -21.28 13.43
C ASN A 77 6.91 -22.79 13.66
N GLY A 78 7.89 -23.63 13.27
CA GLY A 78 7.87 -25.09 13.44
C GLY A 78 7.42 -25.88 12.21
N LEU A 79 6.95 -25.22 11.14
CA LEU A 79 6.56 -25.90 9.90
C LEU A 79 7.80 -26.48 9.19
N ASN A 80 7.69 -27.65 8.59
CA ASN A 80 8.83 -28.30 7.93
C ASN A 80 9.11 -27.67 6.56
N TYR A 81 10.38 -27.56 6.15
CA TYR A 81 10.72 -26.99 4.83
C TYR A 81 10.18 -27.82 3.64
N ALA A 82 9.78 -29.07 3.85
CA ALA A 82 9.11 -29.88 2.83
C ALA A 82 7.85 -29.22 2.24
N TYR A 83 7.20 -28.30 2.96
CA TYR A 83 6.03 -27.56 2.47
C TYR A 83 6.41 -26.52 1.39
N ALA A 84 7.61 -25.95 1.44
CA ALA A 84 8.09 -25.02 0.42
C ALA A 84 8.63 -25.70 -0.85
N ASP A 85 8.93 -27.00 -0.80
CA ASP A 85 9.22 -27.83 -1.98
C ASP A 85 7.89 -28.22 -2.65
N ALA A 86 7.21 -27.24 -3.25
CA ALA A 86 5.87 -27.40 -3.80
C ALA A 86 5.79 -28.54 -4.83
N ASN A 87 6.81 -28.74 -5.68
CA ASN A 87 6.81 -29.83 -6.66
C ASN A 87 7.39 -31.16 -6.14
N GLY A 88 8.01 -31.18 -4.96
CA GLY A 88 8.46 -32.41 -4.29
C GLY A 88 9.74 -33.01 -4.83
N ASN A 89 10.53 -32.25 -5.60
CA ASN A 89 11.75 -32.73 -6.25
C ASN A 89 12.95 -32.79 -5.28
N GLY A 90 12.80 -32.33 -4.04
CA GLY A 90 13.84 -32.33 -3.00
C GLY A 90 14.69 -31.05 -2.95
N ILE A 91 14.36 -30.00 -3.70
CA ILE A 91 15.03 -28.69 -3.67
C ILE A 91 14.00 -27.57 -3.77
N VAL A 92 14.08 -26.59 -2.87
CA VAL A 92 13.25 -25.37 -2.96
C VAL A 92 13.89 -24.42 -3.96
N ASP A 93 13.29 -24.26 -5.15
CA ASP A 93 13.79 -23.40 -6.22
C ASP A 93 12.67 -22.71 -7.03
N PHE A 94 13.01 -22.20 -8.22
CA PHE A 94 12.07 -21.49 -9.07
C PHE A 94 10.89 -22.36 -9.54
N SER A 95 11.08 -23.67 -9.61
CA SER A 95 10.05 -24.62 -10.03
C SER A 95 8.90 -24.70 -9.02
N ASP A 96 9.13 -24.35 -7.75
CA ASP A 96 8.10 -24.30 -6.72
C ASP A 96 7.23 -23.04 -6.87
N ILE A 97 7.84 -21.92 -7.25
CA ILE A 97 7.12 -20.68 -7.60
C ILE A 97 6.17 -20.93 -8.78
N LEU A 98 6.62 -21.68 -9.79
CA LEU A 98 5.76 -22.06 -10.92
C LEU A 98 4.59 -22.96 -10.47
N THR A 99 4.80 -23.79 -9.44
CA THR A 99 3.77 -24.67 -8.90
C THR A 99 2.70 -23.88 -8.15
N VAL A 100 3.08 -22.85 -7.37
CA VAL A 100 2.15 -21.89 -6.78
C VAL A 100 1.30 -21.22 -7.87
N GLY A 101 1.94 -20.74 -8.96
CA GLY A 101 1.22 -20.14 -10.07
C GLY A 101 0.25 -21.10 -10.78
N ALA A 102 0.61 -22.38 -10.91
CA ALA A 102 -0.24 -23.39 -11.54
C ALA A 102 -1.46 -23.76 -10.68
N ASN A 103 -1.31 -23.73 -9.36
CA ASN A 103 -2.34 -24.11 -8.41
C ASN A 103 -3.00 -22.91 -7.70
N TYR A 104 -2.74 -21.69 -8.17
CA TYR A 104 -3.21 -20.46 -7.53
C TYR A 104 -4.73 -20.43 -7.35
N GLY A 105 -5.20 -20.08 -6.16
CA GLY A 105 -6.62 -20.02 -5.79
C GLY A 105 -7.28 -21.37 -5.52
N HIS A 106 -6.54 -22.48 -5.62
CA HIS A 106 -7.05 -23.77 -5.18
C HIS A 106 -7.05 -23.87 -3.65
N THR A 107 -8.06 -24.53 -3.10
CA THR A 107 -8.26 -24.70 -1.65
C THR A 107 -8.47 -26.16 -1.26
N HIS A 108 -8.09 -26.52 -0.04
CA HIS A 108 -8.31 -27.84 0.54
C HIS A 108 -8.52 -27.80 2.05
N GLY A 109 -9.27 -28.79 2.56
CA GLY A 109 -9.51 -28.91 4.00
C GLY A 109 -10.20 -27.68 4.59
N ASP A 110 -9.87 -27.36 5.83
CA ASP A 110 -10.35 -26.16 6.51
C ASP A 110 -9.32 -25.03 6.35
N LEU A 111 -9.78 -23.86 5.91
CA LEU A 111 -8.96 -22.67 5.79
C LEU A 111 -8.52 -22.19 7.18
N ARG A 112 -7.23 -21.97 7.35
CA ARG A 112 -6.61 -21.37 8.54
C ARG A 112 -6.37 -19.89 8.26
N PRO A 113 -7.08 -18.98 8.95
CA PRO A 113 -6.89 -17.55 8.73
C PRO A 113 -5.45 -17.10 8.99
N LEU A 114 -4.95 -16.23 8.13
CA LEU A 114 -3.68 -15.55 8.33
C LEU A 114 -3.83 -14.37 9.30
N ASP A 115 -2.81 -14.18 10.14
CA ASP A 115 -2.75 -13.07 11.09
C ASP A 115 -2.09 -11.85 10.41
N PHE A 116 -2.90 -10.86 10.04
CA PHE A 116 -2.41 -9.59 9.52
C PHE A 116 -2.04 -8.63 10.65
N VAL A 117 -0.78 -8.18 10.67
CA VAL A 117 -0.28 -7.26 11.69
C VAL A 117 -0.29 -5.83 11.15
N ALA A 118 -1.35 -5.08 11.48
CA ALA A 118 -1.47 -3.69 11.08
C ALA A 118 -0.42 -2.80 11.79
N GLY A 119 0.24 -1.95 11.02
CA GLY A 119 1.17 -0.95 11.53
C GLY A 119 0.49 0.35 11.96
N THR A 120 1.23 1.16 12.70
CA THR A 120 0.82 2.47 13.21
C THR A 120 1.56 3.58 12.47
N ALA A 121 0.82 4.55 11.94
CA ALA A 121 1.36 5.72 11.25
C ALA A 121 2.45 6.43 12.09
N GLY A 122 3.63 6.63 11.48
CA GLY A 122 4.76 7.32 12.11
C GLY A 122 5.55 6.49 13.12
N LEU A 123 5.15 5.24 13.40
CA LEU A 123 5.91 4.29 14.21
C LEU A 123 6.44 3.12 13.36
N ASP A 124 5.60 2.61 12.47
CA ASP A 124 5.91 1.47 11.60
C ASP A 124 6.14 1.95 10.15
N PRO A 125 6.92 1.21 9.35
CA PRO A 125 7.15 1.56 7.95
C PRO A 125 5.83 1.62 7.17
N ALA A 126 5.70 2.64 6.33
CA ALA A 126 4.53 2.82 5.48
C ALA A 126 4.70 2.09 4.15
N LEU A 127 3.61 1.52 3.63
CA LEU A 127 3.45 1.05 2.26
C LEU A 127 2.38 1.93 1.58
N MET A 128 2.80 2.75 0.63
CA MET A 128 1.95 3.80 0.05
C MET A 128 2.32 4.11 -1.40
N PHE A 129 1.39 4.68 -2.15
CA PHE A 129 1.67 5.19 -3.50
C PHE A 129 2.40 6.54 -3.44
N ASP A 130 3.35 6.77 -4.33
CA ASP A 130 4.02 8.07 -4.46
C ASP A 130 3.14 9.07 -5.24
N GLU A 131 2.22 9.70 -4.52
CA GLU A 131 1.32 10.72 -5.06
C GLU A 131 2.03 11.95 -5.62
N SER A 132 3.31 12.17 -5.32
CA SER A 132 4.05 13.33 -5.85
C SER A 132 4.23 13.30 -7.37
N LEU A 133 4.05 12.13 -7.99
CA LEU A 133 4.10 11.93 -9.44
C LEU A 133 2.72 11.97 -10.10
N LEU A 134 1.64 12.13 -9.33
CA LEU A 134 0.29 12.23 -9.86
C LEU A 134 0.10 13.55 -10.62
N SER A 135 -0.40 13.46 -11.85
CA SER A 135 -0.75 14.63 -12.65
C SER A 135 -2.26 14.86 -12.64
N GLU A 136 -2.69 15.96 -12.02
CA GLU A 136 -4.09 16.36 -11.98
C GLU A 136 -4.43 17.43 -13.04
N PRO A 137 -5.68 17.49 -13.54
CA PRO A 137 -6.80 16.60 -13.22
C PRO A 137 -6.67 15.23 -13.89
N VAL A 138 -7.09 14.17 -13.20
CA VAL A 138 -7.24 12.85 -13.81
C VAL A 138 -8.53 12.82 -14.63
N SER A 139 -8.41 12.73 -15.95
CA SER A 139 -9.56 12.59 -16.84
C SER A 139 -9.57 11.23 -17.55
N VAL A 140 -10.63 10.95 -18.31
CA VAL A 140 -10.67 9.80 -19.22
C VAL A 140 -9.43 9.70 -20.10
N GLY A 141 -8.96 8.48 -20.33
CA GLY A 141 -7.75 8.21 -21.11
C GLY A 141 -6.43 8.60 -20.43
N SER A 142 -6.45 9.16 -19.22
CA SER A 142 -5.22 9.47 -18.47
C SER A 142 -4.42 8.20 -18.20
N VAL A 143 -3.10 8.32 -18.30
CA VAL A 143 -2.16 7.27 -17.90
C VAL A 143 -1.50 7.71 -16.60
N ILE A 144 -1.68 6.92 -15.56
CA ILE A 144 -1.17 7.16 -14.22
C ILE A 144 -0.06 6.13 -13.96
N GLN A 145 1.10 6.59 -13.51
CA GLN A 145 2.22 5.73 -13.13
C GLN A 145 2.72 6.16 -11.75
N LEU A 146 2.46 5.34 -10.74
CA LEU A 146 2.78 5.63 -9.35
C LEU A 146 3.67 4.52 -8.78
N PRO A 147 4.91 4.85 -8.38
CA PRO A 147 5.72 3.98 -7.54
C PRO A 147 4.96 3.62 -6.25
N ILE A 148 5.08 2.37 -5.83
CA ILE A 148 4.68 1.90 -4.51
C ILE A 148 5.91 1.99 -3.62
N LEU A 149 5.89 2.90 -2.64
CA LEU A 149 6.97 3.14 -1.70
C LEU A 149 6.79 2.28 -0.45
N LEU A 150 7.88 1.64 -0.02
CA LEU A 150 7.99 0.98 1.28
C LEU A 150 9.02 1.70 2.14
N GLY A 151 8.60 2.15 3.32
CA GLY A 151 9.42 2.91 4.26
C GLY A 151 9.73 4.34 3.78
N ALA A 152 10.31 5.14 4.67
CA ALA A 152 10.78 6.49 4.37
C ALA A 152 12.20 6.70 4.92
N PRO A 153 12.99 7.67 4.43
CA PRO A 153 14.34 7.91 4.94
C PRO A 153 14.41 8.16 6.46
N GLY A 154 13.36 8.74 7.05
CA GLY A 154 13.25 8.94 8.52
C GLY A 154 12.69 7.75 9.30
N LEU A 155 12.09 6.78 8.59
CA LEU A 155 11.50 5.56 9.16
C LEU A 155 11.61 4.42 8.12
N PRO A 156 12.82 3.87 7.89
CA PRO A 156 13.02 2.83 6.90
C PRO A 156 12.42 1.51 7.36
N ALA A 157 12.06 0.65 6.41
CA ALA A 157 11.71 -0.72 6.72
C ALA A 157 13.00 -1.50 7.07
N THR A 158 13.00 -2.19 8.21
CA THR A 158 14.18 -2.86 8.74
C THR A 158 14.08 -4.37 8.63
N ASP A 159 15.18 -5.01 8.21
CA ASP A 159 15.33 -6.46 8.12
C ASP A 159 14.27 -7.17 7.26
N VAL A 160 13.80 -6.53 6.19
CA VAL A 160 12.76 -7.07 5.31
C VAL A 160 13.32 -8.24 4.48
N ASN A 161 12.71 -9.41 4.62
CA ASN A 161 12.97 -10.59 3.80
C ASN A 161 11.95 -10.77 2.67
N GLY A 162 10.70 -10.41 2.92
CA GLY A 162 9.67 -10.43 1.89
C GLY A 162 8.43 -9.64 2.30
N ILE A 163 7.62 -9.28 1.32
CA ILE A 163 6.34 -8.62 1.49
C ILE A 163 5.33 -9.19 0.50
N ALA A 164 4.11 -9.44 0.97
CA ALA A 164 2.98 -9.82 0.14
C ALA A 164 1.74 -9.01 0.56
N PHE A 165 0.89 -8.65 -0.38
CA PHE A 165 -0.29 -7.83 -0.16
C PHE A 165 -1.30 -8.00 -1.28
N SER A 166 -2.53 -7.54 -1.04
CA SER A 166 -3.58 -7.46 -2.05
C SER A 166 -3.89 -5.98 -2.35
N LEU A 167 -4.20 -5.70 -3.62
CA LEU A 167 -4.58 -4.39 -4.13
C LEU A 167 -6.01 -4.46 -4.65
N HIS A 168 -6.85 -3.54 -4.19
CA HIS A 168 -8.26 -3.47 -4.56
C HIS A 168 -8.63 -2.10 -5.12
N CYS A 169 -9.62 -2.08 -6.00
CA CYS A 169 -10.22 -0.87 -6.55
C CYS A 169 -11.74 -0.86 -6.31
N ASN A 170 -12.29 0.26 -5.85
CA ASN A 170 -13.74 0.40 -5.63
C ASN A 170 -14.56 0.59 -6.93
N HIS A 171 -13.93 1.08 -7.99
CA HIS A 171 -14.56 1.39 -9.28
C HIS A 171 -13.76 0.80 -10.45
N PRO A 172 -13.73 -0.54 -10.59
CA PRO A 172 -12.99 -1.21 -11.66
C PRO A 172 -13.45 -0.80 -13.06
N GLU A 173 -14.72 -0.41 -13.22
CA GLU A 173 -15.29 0.09 -14.47
C GLU A 173 -14.66 1.41 -14.96
N LEU A 174 -13.95 2.15 -14.10
CA LEU A 174 -13.21 3.35 -14.48
C LEU A 174 -11.83 3.07 -15.04
N ILE A 175 -11.35 1.83 -14.93
CA ILE A 175 -10.01 1.43 -15.30
C ILE A 175 -10.08 0.55 -16.55
N ARG A 176 -9.51 1.05 -17.65
CA ARG A 176 -9.37 0.28 -18.90
C ARG A 176 -8.31 -0.81 -18.79
N SER A 177 -7.22 -0.48 -18.12
CA SER A 177 -6.11 -1.41 -17.89
C SER A 177 -5.34 -1.02 -16.64
N ILE A 178 -4.93 -2.03 -15.89
CA ILE A 178 -4.07 -1.90 -14.71
C ILE A 178 -2.95 -2.92 -14.82
N SER A 179 -1.75 -2.54 -14.40
CA SER A 179 -0.62 -3.44 -14.29
C SER A 179 0.28 -3.04 -13.13
N LEU A 180 0.89 -4.01 -12.48
CA LEU A 180 1.86 -3.79 -11.42
C LEU A 180 3.18 -4.45 -11.82
N ASP A 181 4.25 -3.65 -11.89
CA ASP A 181 5.61 -4.12 -12.17
C ASP A 181 6.45 -3.98 -10.91
N MET A 182 6.95 -5.10 -10.37
CA MET A 182 7.80 -5.13 -9.16
C MET A 182 9.25 -5.51 -9.46
N SER A 183 9.66 -5.42 -10.73
CA SER A 183 11.03 -5.78 -11.16
C SER A 183 12.08 -4.78 -10.68
N ASP A 184 11.72 -3.50 -10.52
CA ASP A 184 12.58 -2.46 -9.95
C ASP A 184 12.18 -2.17 -8.49
N SER A 185 12.98 -2.71 -7.57
CA SER A 185 12.74 -2.60 -6.14
C SER A 185 14.05 -2.50 -5.35
N TRP A 186 14.08 -1.65 -4.33
CA TRP A 186 15.23 -1.60 -3.41
C TRP A 186 15.44 -2.92 -2.67
N LEU A 187 14.36 -3.67 -2.40
CA LEU A 187 14.38 -4.97 -1.73
C LEU A 187 15.05 -6.05 -2.61
N GLY A 188 15.04 -5.89 -3.93
CA GLY A 188 15.68 -6.78 -4.90
C GLY A 188 16.90 -6.18 -5.62
N SER A 189 17.43 -5.05 -5.15
CA SER A 189 18.46 -4.26 -5.85
C SER A 189 19.79 -4.99 -6.08
N ASP A 190 20.07 -6.03 -5.30
CA ASP A 190 21.23 -6.92 -5.44
C ASP A 190 20.96 -8.15 -6.31
N SER A 191 19.82 -8.17 -7.03
CA SER A 191 19.34 -9.31 -7.83
C SER A 191 19.11 -10.60 -7.02
N ASN A 192 18.96 -10.49 -5.70
CA ASN A 192 18.72 -11.61 -4.79
C ASN A 192 17.27 -11.68 -4.31
N ALA A 193 16.33 -11.49 -5.24
CA ALA A 193 14.89 -11.53 -4.97
C ALA A 193 14.11 -11.96 -6.22
N PHE A 194 12.87 -12.40 -6.01
CA PHE A 194 11.88 -12.58 -7.06
C PHE A 194 10.57 -11.92 -6.66
N HIS A 195 9.73 -11.66 -7.66
CA HIS A 195 8.39 -11.14 -7.46
C HIS A 195 7.36 -11.99 -8.21
N PHE A 196 6.12 -11.86 -7.79
CA PHE A 196 4.96 -12.48 -8.39
C PHE A 196 3.80 -11.48 -8.29
N VAL A 197 3.03 -11.39 -9.36
CA VAL A 197 1.81 -10.58 -9.39
C VAL A 197 0.75 -11.41 -10.11
N ASN A 198 -0.39 -11.63 -9.46
CA ASN A 198 -1.56 -12.26 -10.05
C ASN A 198 -2.73 -11.30 -10.02
N PHE A 199 -3.38 -11.09 -11.16
CA PHE A 199 -4.61 -10.30 -11.25
C PHE A 199 -5.80 -11.25 -11.30
N SER A 200 -6.88 -10.87 -10.62
CA SER A 200 -8.15 -11.57 -10.73
C SER A 200 -8.62 -11.64 -12.18
N THR A 201 -9.17 -12.80 -12.56
CA THR A 201 -9.76 -12.99 -13.88
C THR A 201 -11.18 -12.44 -13.98
N ASP A 202 -11.79 -12.01 -12.87
CA ASP A 202 -13.13 -11.42 -12.86
C ASP A 202 -13.06 -9.97 -13.39
N PRO A 203 -13.64 -9.67 -14.56
CA PRO A 203 -13.60 -8.32 -15.13
C PRO A 203 -14.43 -7.30 -14.33
N LEU A 204 -15.25 -7.74 -13.36
CA LEU A 204 -16.06 -6.88 -12.50
C LEU A 204 -15.33 -6.48 -11.23
N GLN A 205 -14.12 -6.98 -11.00
CA GLN A 205 -13.29 -6.65 -9.86
C GLN A 205 -11.89 -6.28 -10.36
N ILE A 206 -11.23 -5.38 -9.64
CA ILE A 206 -9.78 -5.23 -9.77
C ILE A 206 -9.22 -5.63 -8.43
N GLU A 207 -8.67 -6.83 -8.42
CA GLU A 207 -7.96 -7.44 -7.32
C GLU A 207 -6.62 -7.94 -7.87
N ALA A 208 -5.54 -7.51 -7.25
CA ALA A 208 -4.20 -7.95 -7.61
C ALA A 208 -3.47 -8.40 -6.35
N ASP A 209 -3.04 -9.64 -6.36
CA ASP A 209 -2.19 -10.18 -5.31
C ASP A 209 -0.74 -10.07 -5.74
N ALA A 210 0.10 -9.56 -4.85
CA ALA A 210 1.49 -9.32 -5.11
C ALA A 210 2.36 -9.92 -4.01
N ALA A 211 3.51 -10.47 -4.40
CA ALA A 211 4.57 -10.87 -3.49
C ALA A 211 5.93 -10.46 -4.05
N LEU A 212 6.82 -10.01 -3.18
CA LEU A 212 8.23 -9.74 -3.46
C LEU A 212 9.06 -10.29 -2.31
N THR A 213 9.92 -11.25 -2.61
CA THR A 213 10.64 -12.01 -1.58
C THR A 213 12.09 -12.21 -1.97
N ARG A 214 12.95 -12.28 -0.96
CA ARG A 214 14.38 -12.52 -1.13
C ARG A 214 14.66 -14.01 -1.23
N PHE A 215 15.74 -14.36 -1.91
CA PHE A 215 16.21 -15.74 -1.92
C PHE A 215 16.92 -16.06 -0.61
N GLY A 216 16.32 -16.96 0.16
CA GLY A 216 16.77 -17.37 1.49
C GLY A 216 16.45 -16.33 2.57
N ALA A 217 16.75 -16.67 3.82
CA ALA A 217 16.59 -15.84 5.02
C ALA A 217 17.60 -14.66 5.09
N THR A 218 17.63 -13.81 4.07
CA THR A 218 18.58 -12.68 3.93
C THR A 218 17.83 -11.35 3.96
N GLY A 219 17.53 -10.82 5.14
CA GLY A 219 16.81 -9.54 5.25
C GLY A 219 17.67 -8.34 4.86
N VAL A 220 17.04 -7.30 4.35
CA VAL A 220 17.69 -6.01 4.03
C VAL A 220 16.86 -4.86 4.59
N SER A 221 17.53 -3.75 4.91
CA SER A 221 16.89 -2.56 5.45
C SER A 221 17.01 -1.41 4.46
N GLY A 222 15.94 -0.64 4.30
CA GLY A 222 15.92 0.43 3.32
C GLY A 222 14.58 1.15 3.25
N SER A 223 14.50 2.06 2.28
CA SER A 223 13.28 2.78 1.94
C SER A 223 13.29 3.13 0.46
N GLY A 224 12.13 3.10 -0.18
CA GLY A 224 11.98 3.51 -1.58
C GLY A 224 10.95 2.67 -2.32
N SER A 225 10.99 2.75 -3.65
CA SER A 225 10.09 1.99 -4.53
C SER A 225 10.30 0.48 -4.41
N ILE A 226 9.19 -0.27 -4.34
CA ILE A 226 9.16 -1.73 -4.47
C ILE A 226 8.40 -2.21 -5.72
N GLY A 227 7.95 -1.27 -6.54
CA GLY A 227 7.26 -1.54 -7.79
C GLY A 227 6.54 -0.29 -8.29
N VAL A 228 5.97 -0.37 -9.50
CA VAL A 228 5.24 0.72 -10.13
C VAL A 228 3.87 0.22 -10.55
N LEU A 229 2.84 0.90 -10.05
CA LEU A 229 1.48 0.73 -10.51
C LEU A 229 1.24 1.59 -11.74
N SER A 230 0.79 0.98 -12.84
CA SER A 230 0.35 1.67 -14.05
C SER A 230 -1.14 1.47 -14.27
N ILE A 231 -1.88 2.58 -14.38
CA ILE A 231 -3.33 2.58 -14.62
C ILE A 231 -3.61 3.42 -15.87
N VAL A 232 -4.54 2.94 -16.68
CA VAL A 232 -5.14 3.73 -17.74
C VAL A 232 -6.63 3.87 -17.49
N ILE A 233 -7.08 5.11 -17.37
CA ILE A 233 -8.49 5.44 -17.16
C ILE A 233 -9.28 5.18 -18.44
N GLU A 234 -10.46 4.59 -18.29
CA GLU A 234 -11.38 4.28 -19.39
C GLU A 234 -11.74 5.53 -20.21
N ASP A 235 -11.73 5.38 -21.54
CA ASP A 235 -11.99 6.47 -22.48
C ASP A 235 -13.48 6.63 -22.78
N ASN A 236 -14.25 5.53 -22.66
CA ASN A 236 -15.67 5.48 -22.90
C ASN A 236 -16.48 5.36 -21.60
N LEU A 237 -16.33 6.36 -20.71
CA LEU A 237 -17.12 6.45 -19.48
C LEU A 237 -18.59 6.90 -19.70
N LEU A 238 -19.10 6.83 -20.92
CA LEU A 238 -20.46 7.28 -21.28
C LEU A 238 -21.50 6.47 -20.49
N GLY A 239 -21.99 7.05 -19.39
CA GLY A 239 -23.00 6.45 -18.51
C GLY A 239 -22.56 6.24 -17.06
N PHE A 240 -21.25 6.27 -16.77
CA PHE A 240 -20.72 6.09 -15.41
C PHE A 240 -20.53 7.41 -14.67
N ILE A 241 -20.11 8.46 -15.38
CA ILE A 241 -19.97 9.82 -14.81
C ILE A 241 -20.89 10.76 -15.61
N PRO A 242 -21.88 11.41 -14.97
CA PRO A 242 -22.70 12.42 -15.63
C PRO A 242 -21.85 13.55 -16.25
N ILE A 243 -22.34 14.13 -17.34
CA ILE A 243 -21.65 15.27 -17.98
C ILE A 243 -21.56 16.42 -16.96
N GLY A 244 -20.34 16.89 -16.70
CA GLY A 244 -20.08 17.97 -15.74
C GLY A 244 -19.78 17.50 -14.32
N ASP A 245 -19.68 16.20 -14.09
CA ASP A 245 -19.43 15.59 -12.78
C ASP A 245 -18.05 14.89 -12.70
N SER A 246 -17.73 14.36 -11.52
CA SER A 246 -16.53 13.59 -11.22
C SER A 246 -16.86 12.42 -10.31
N LEU A 247 -16.07 11.34 -10.37
CA LEU A 247 -16.23 10.17 -9.51
C LEU A 247 -14.94 9.89 -8.73
N GLY A 248 -15.08 9.57 -7.45
CA GLY A 248 -13.97 9.20 -6.58
C GLY A 248 -13.53 7.77 -6.85
N LEU A 249 -12.26 7.58 -7.21
CA LEU A 249 -11.61 6.31 -7.44
C LEU A 249 -10.63 6.06 -6.29
N THR A 250 -10.84 4.97 -5.55
CA THR A 250 -10.01 4.61 -4.41
C THR A 250 -9.28 3.31 -4.70
N LEU A 251 -7.95 3.32 -4.57
CA LEU A 251 -7.13 2.12 -4.58
C LEU A 251 -6.64 1.84 -3.17
N THR A 252 -6.84 0.62 -2.70
CA THR A 252 -6.44 0.20 -1.37
C THR A 252 -5.41 -0.91 -1.47
N ILE A 253 -4.33 -0.79 -0.68
CA ILE A 253 -3.45 -1.91 -0.37
C ILE A 253 -3.85 -2.42 1.02
N ASP A 254 -4.23 -3.68 1.09
CA ASP A 254 -4.59 -4.34 2.34
C ASP A 254 -3.97 -5.74 2.44
N SER A 255 -4.40 -6.48 3.46
CA SER A 255 -3.98 -7.87 3.70
C SER A 255 -2.45 -8.04 3.67
N THR A 256 -1.72 -7.02 4.15
CA THR A 256 -0.27 -6.98 3.97
C THR A 256 0.43 -7.84 5.02
N ILE A 257 1.28 -8.76 4.57
CA ILE A 257 2.23 -9.49 5.39
C ILE A 257 3.64 -9.09 4.95
N MET A 258 4.39 -8.47 5.86
CA MET A 258 5.82 -8.25 5.69
C MET A 258 6.58 -9.12 6.67
N MET A 259 7.62 -9.79 6.20
CA MET A 259 8.36 -10.79 6.98
C MET A 259 9.83 -10.38 7.12
N SER A 260 10.36 -10.59 8.31
CA SER A 260 11.78 -10.38 8.63
C SER A 260 12.67 -11.56 8.25
N SER A 261 14.00 -11.39 8.27
CA SER A 261 14.94 -12.50 8.10
C SER A 261 14.89 -13.55 9.22
N ALA A 262 14.28 -13.21 10.35
CA ALA A 262 14.00 -14.12 11.44
C ALA A 262 12.63 -14.83 11.32
N PHE A 263 11.94 -14.67 10.19
CA PHE A 263 10.59 -15.20 9.95
C PHE A 263 9.49 -14.61 10.85
N GLY A 264 9.76 -13.45 11.47
CA GLY A 264 8.77 -12.70 12.25
C GLY A 264 8.04 -11.69 11.37
N ALA A 265 6.72 -11.53 11.59
CA ALA A 265 5.93 -10.48 10.94
C ALA A 265 6.40 -9.09 11.39
N ILE A 266 6.51 -8.18 10.42
CA ILE A 266 6.81 -6.77 10.65
C ILE A 266 5.51 -5.98 10.39
N PRO A 267 5.03 -5.18 11.36
CA PRO A 267 3.86 -4.34 11.13
C PRO A 267 4.09 -3.35 9.98
N VAL A 268 3.07 -3.16 9.15
CA VAL A 268 3.10 -2.21 8.02
C VAL A 268 1.89 -1.30 8.10
N PHE A 269 2.12 0.00 7.99
CA PHE A 269 1.04 0.98 7.88
C PHE A 269 0.70 1.20 6.39
N THR A 270 -0.55 1.01 6.00
CA THR A 270 -1.01 1.28 4.63
C THR A 270 -1.95 2.48 4.60
N THR A 271 -1.96 3.19 3.47
CA THR A 271 -2.92 4.26 3.20
C THR A 271 -3.53 4.08 1.82
N PRO A 272 -4.85 4.27 1.65
CA PRO A 272 -5.47 4.24 0.33
C PRO A 272 -4.99 5.42 -0.51
N LEU A 273 -4.95 5.21 -1.83
CA LEU A 273 -4.85 6.29 -2.81
C LEU A 273 -6.26 6.75 -3.17
N GLU A 274 -6.51 8.05 -3.04
CA GLU A 274 -7.78 8.67 -3.39
C GLU A 274 -7.60 9.54 -4.64
N LEU A 275 -8.35 9.26 -5.70
CA LEU A 275 -8.31 9.98 -6.96
C LEU A 275 -9.69 10.52 -7.31
N MET A 276 -9.73 11.67 -8.00
CA MET A 276 -10.96 12.19 -8.60
C MET A 276 -10.88 12.10 -10.12
N VAL A 277 -11.72 11.26 -10.73
CA VAL A 277 -11.79 11.07 -12.18
C VAL A 277 -12.86 12.00 -12.77
N TYR A 278 -12.45 12.87 -13.69
CA TYR A 278 -13.32 13.85 -14.34
C TYR A 278 -13.79 13.36 -15.72
N HIS A 279 -15.07 13.61 -16.03
CA HIS A 279 -15.61 13.40 -17.37
C HIS A 279 -14.87 14.29 -18.40
N PRO A 280 -14.65 13.89 -19.66
CA PRO A 280 -13.89 14.68 -20.66
C PRO A 280 -14.51 16.05 -20.97
N ASN A 281 -15.84 16.14 -20.91
CA ASN A 281 -16.57 17.43 -21.01
C ASN A 281 -16.75 18.13 -19.66
N ALA A 282 -16.38 17.45 -18.56
CA ALA A 282 -16.12 18.04 -17.25
C ALA A 282 -14.62 18.28 -17.12
N LEU A 283 -13.97 18.82 -18.15
CA LEU A 283 -12.77 19.59 -17.86
C LEU A 283 -13.20 20.58 -16.78
N PRO A 284 -12.53 20.66 -15.62
CA PRO A 284 -12.68 21.86 -14.83
C PRO A 284 -12.44 22.99 -15.83
N SER A 285 -13.45 23.83 -16.08
CA SER A 285 -13.17 25.19 -16.53
C SER A 285 -12.04 25.61 -15.61
N PRO A 286 -10.80 25.82 -16.14
CA PRO A 286 -9.57 25.74 -15.36
C PRO A 286 -9.92 26.41 -14.08
N ALA A 287 -10.02 25.65 -12.97
CA ALA A 287 -10.57 26.22 -11.77
C ALA A 287 -9.75 27.48 -11.62
N LEU A 288 -10.39 28.65 -11.78
CA LEU A 288 -9.75 29.89 -11.39
C LEU A 288 -9.29 29.52 -9.99
N PRO A 289 -7.97 29.50 -9.75
CA PRO A 289 -7.34 28.74 -8.69
C PRO A 289 -8.25 28.78 -7.47
N SER A 290 -8.67 27.60 -7.00
CA SER A 290 -9.71 27.34 -5.97
C SER A 290 -10.17 28.63 -5.32
N PRO A 291 -11.46 29.05 -5.42
CA PRO A 291 -11.88 30.45 -5.28
C PRO A 291 -11.01 31.13 -4.25
N SER A 292 -10.15 32.04 -4.73
CA SER A 292 -9.16 32.73 -3.88
C SER A 292 -9.83 33.05 -2.55
N PRO A 293 -9.17 32.77 -1.41
CA PRO A 293 -9.82 32.75 -0.10
C PRO A 293 -10.74 33.97 0.02
N GLU A 294 -12.04 33.72 0.16
CA GLU A 294 -13.03 34.78 0.03
C GLU A 294 -12.83 35.71 1.23
N LEU A 295 -12.34 36.91 0.92
CA LEU A 295 -11.89 37.89 1.89
C LEU A 295 -12.91 39.01 1.96
N HIS A 296 -13.63 39.08 3.07
CA HIS A 296 -14.57 40.17 3.34
C HIS A 296 -13.93 41.17 4.30
N VAL A 297 -13.78 42.41 3.83
CA VAL A 297 -13.25 43.52 4.63
C VAL A 297 -14.32 44.59 4.77
N PHE A 298 -14.73 44.89 6.00
CA PHE A 298 -15.72 45.92 6.28
C PHE A 298 -15.44 46.64 7.60
N PRO A 299 -15.85 47.91 7.76
CA PRO A 299 -16.39 48.77 6.71
C PRO A 299 -15.30 49.17 5.71
N ASN A 300 -15.69 49.44 4.48
CA ASN A 300 -14.85 50.05 3.46
C ASN A 300 -15.72 51.01 2.64
N PRO A 301 -15.59 52.35 2.79
CA PRO A 301 -14.50 53.08 3.47
C PRO A 301 -14.47 52.93 5.01
N VAL A 302 -13.30 53.15 5.62
CA VAL A 302 -13.05 53.00 7.08
C VAL A 302 -12.46 54.26 7.70
N LYS A 303 -12.78 54.52 8.99
CA LYS A 303 -12.17 55.60 9.80
C LYS A 303 -11.22 55.13 10.89
N ALA A 304 -11.50 54.03 11.57
CA ALA A 304 -10.74 53.59 12.75
C ALA A 304 -10.47 52.09 12.79
N GLU A 305 -11.49 51.24 12.61
CA GLU A 305 -11.35 49.78 12.72
C GLU A 305 -11.94 49.08 11.48
N ILE A 306 -11.23 48.05 10.98
CA ILE A 306 -11.73 47.12 9.96
C ILE A 306 -11.87 45.72 10.54
N HIS A 307 -12.96 45.05 10.18
CA HIS A 307 -13.22 43.64 10.39
C HIS A 307 -12.88 42.87 9.13
N ILE A 308 -12.16 41.77 9.33
CA ILE A 308 -11.70 40.89 8.25
C ILE A 308 -12.23 39.50 8.53
N THR A 309 -12.95 38.94 7.56
CA THR A 309 -13.43 37.55 7.59
C THR A 309 -12.90 36.83 6.36
N CYS A 310 -12.35 35.64 6.57
CA CYS A 310 -11.84 34.79 5.51
C CYS A 310 -12.51 33.41 5.57
N THR A 311 -12.78 32.79 4.42
CA THR A 311 -13.27 31.40 4.37
C THR A 311 -12.23 30.39 4.87
N GLU A 312 -10.93 30.73 4.78
CA GLU A 312 -9.80 29.90 5.16
C GLU A 312 -9.03 30.46 6.35
N LYS A 313 -8.16 29.63 6.95
CA LYS A 313 -7.27 30.06 8.03
C LYS A 313 -6.29 31.14 7.55
N ILE A 314 -6.16 32.21 8.32
CA ILE A 314 -5.26 33.34 8.01
C ILE A 314 -3.88 33.04 8.61
N GLU A 315 -2.86 32.82 7.76
CA GLU A 315 -1.48 32.54 8.18
C GLU A 315 -0.65 33.82 8.29
N TYR A 316 -0.74 34.67 7.25
CA TYR A 316 -0.02 35.94 7.19
C TYR A 316 -0.93 37.07 6.70
N LEU A 317 -0.68 38.26 7.25
CA LEU A 317 -1.45 39.46 6.96
C LEU A 317 -0.49 40.64 6.77
N THR A 318 -0.68 41.37 5.67
CA THR A 318 0.17 42.49 5.29
C THR A 318 -0.68 43.65 4.81
N LEU A 319 -0.30 44.87 5.17
CA LEU A 319 -0.97 46.10 4.72
C LEU A 319 0.08 46.99 4.04
N SER A 320 -0.23 47.48 2.84
CA SER A 320 0.68 48.32 2.06
C SER A 320 -0.01 49.58 1.56
N ASN A 321 0.74 50.68 1.43
CA ASN A 321 0.23 51.92 0.85
C ASN A 321 0.29 51.91 -0.69
N GLN A 322 -0.17 52.98 -1.34
CA GLN A 322 -0.13 53.13 -2.81
C GLN A 322 1.28 53.04 -3.42
N LEU A 323 2.34 53.22 -2.63
CA LEU A 323 3.74 53.10 -3.06
C LEU A 323 4.31 51.69 -2.85
N GLY A 324 3.48 50.73 -2.39
CA GLY A 324 3.90 49.36 -2.08
C GLY A 324 4.70 49.24 -0.77
N GLN A 325 4.78 50.31 0.03
CA GLN A 325 5.48 50.26 1.31
C GLN A 325 4.59 49.59 2.36
N MET A 326 5.18 48.66 3.11
CA MET A 326 4.54 47.99 4.23
C MET A 326 4.26 48.97 5.37
N VAL A 327 3.03 48.97 5.84
CA VAL A 327 2.56 49.88 6.90
C VAL A 327 2.30 49.07 8.16
N PRO A 328 2.85 49.48 9.32
CA PRO A 328 2.56 48.81 10.57
C PRO A 328 1.09 49.04 10.96
N PHE A 329 0.49 48.03 11.58
CA PHE A 329 -0.87 48.09 12.09
C PHE A 329 -0.96 47.26 13.37
N GLU A 330 -1.94 47.59 14.21
CA GLU A 330 -2.29 46.77 15.37
C GLU A 330 -3.42 45.82 14.99
N ARG A 331 -3.26 44.54 15.31
CA ARG A 331 -4.25 43.50 15.06
C ARG A 331 -4.76 42.88 16.34
N GLN A 332 -6.06 42.61 16.38
CA GLN A 332 -6.70 41.80 17.40
C GLN A 332 -7.28 40.55 16.74
N LEU A 333 -6.88 39.38 17.25
CA LEU A 333 -7.35 38.09 16.74
C LEU A 333 -8.64 37.70 17.46
N ASP A 334 -9.73 37.54 16.71
CA ASP A 334 -10.99 37.02 17.24
C ASP A 334 -11.05 35.49 17.06
N SER A 335 -10.54 34.95 15.94
CA SER A 335 -10.35 33.52 15.68
C SER A 335 -9.31 33.28 14.56
N GLU A 336 -9.06 32.01 14.20
CA GLU A 336 -8.15 31.66 13.08
C GLU A 336 -8.65 32.14 11.69
N ARG A 337 -9.91 32.59 11.58
CA ARG A 337 -10.56 33.04 10.32
C ARG A 337 -11.12 34.46 10.38
N GLN A 338 -11.06 35.10 11.54
CA GLN A 338 -11.62 36.44 11.79
C GLN A 338 -10.66 37.28 12.61
N LEU A 339 -10.43 38.52 12.17
CA LEU A 339 -9.55 39.46 12.87
C LEU A 339 -10.01 40.90 12.69
N ARG A 340 -9.54 41.77 13.59
CA ARG A 340 -9.78 43.22 13.53
C ARG A 340 -8.46 43.95 13.44
N LEU A 341 -8.41 44.99 12.60
CA LEU A 341 -7.26 45.89 12.53
C LEU A 341 -7.65 47.30 12.94
N ASN A 342 -6.86 47.89 13.83
CA ASN A 342 -6.93 49.31 14.10
C ASN A 342 -6.07 50.05 13.05
N VAL A 343 -6.75 50.89 12.26
CA VAL A 343 -6.18 51.72 11.19
C VAL A 343 -6.34 53.22 11.47
N GLU A 344 -6.76 53.61 12.68
CA GLU A 344 -7.01 55.00 13.07
C GLU A 344 -5.78 55.89 12.89
N ALA A 345 -4.60 55.37 13.24
CA ALA A 345 -3.32 56.07 13.14
C ALA A 345 -2.83 56.24 11.68
N LEU A 346 -3.50 55.61 10.70
CA LEU A 346 -3.09 55.67 9.30
C LEU A 346 -3.62 56.96 8.64
N PRO A 347 -2.79 57.68 7.87
CA PRO A 347 -3.24 58.80 7.05
C PRO A 347 -4.38 58.41 6.11
N ALA A 348 -5.27 59.36 5.82
CA ALA A 348 -6.32 59.19 4.81
C ALA A 348 -5.69 58.83 3.46
N GLY A 349 -6.26 57.83 2.78
CA GLY A 349 -5.67 57.29 1.57
C GLY A 349 -6.08 55.85 1.29
N THR A 350 -5.36 55.24 0.37
CA THR A 350 -5.70 53.94 -0.20
C THR A 350 -4.64 52.91 0.20
N TYR A 351 -5.08 51.76 0.72
CA TYR A 351 -4.20 50.72 1.29
C TYR A 351 -4.61 49.34 0.83
N TRP A 352 -3.65 48.52 0.38
CA TRP A 352 -3.89 47.13 -0.05
C TRP A 352 -3.62 46.18 1.11
N LEU A 353 -4.66 45.48 1.53
CA LEU A 353 -4.59 44.39 2.49
C LEU A 353 -4.36 43.09 1.73
N ARG A 354 -3.27 42.40 2.06
CA ARG A 354 -2.96 41.09 1.51
C ARG A 354 -2.99 40.04 2.61
N VAL A 355 -3.79 39.00 2.40
CA VAL A 355 -3.98 37.84 3.27
C VAL A 355 -3.39 36.61 2.59
N GLN A 356 -2.58 35.83 3.31
CA GLN A 356 -2.08 34.54 2.87
C GLN A 356 -2.73 33.42 3.69
N THR A 357 -3.20 32.39 3.00
CA THR A 357 -3.85 31.20 3.55
C THR A 357 -3.20 29.94 2.96
N PRO A 358 -3.51 28.74 3.50
CA PRO A 358 -3.01 27.48 2.95
C PRO A 358 -3.42 27.25 1.48
N ARG A 359 -4.49 27.91 1.02
CA ARG A 359 -5.05 27.78 -0.34
C ARG A 359 -4.67 28.91 -1.28
N GLY A 360 -3.94 29.93 -0.83
CA GLY A 360 -3.47 31.01 -1.70
C GLY A 360 -3.42 32.38 -1.05
N THR A 361 -3.38 33.42 -1.88
CA THR A 361 -3.34 34.83 -1.43
C THR A 361 -4.60 35.55 -1.90
N ALA A 362 -5.26 36.30 -1.02
CA ALA A 362 -6.29 37.27 -1.37
C ALA A 362 -5.80 38.71 -1.10
N VAL A 363 -6.26 39.66 -1.91
CA VAL A 363 -5.93 41.08 -1.77
C VAL A 363 -7.21 41.90 -1.83
N GLU A 364 -7.41 42.79 -0.87
CA GLU A 364 -8.53 43.71 -0.84
C GLU A 364 -8.09 45.16 -0.73
N GLN A 365 -8.83 46.04 -1.42
CA GLN A 365 -8.61 47.47 -1.41
C GLN A 365 -9.30 48.10 -0.21
N ILE A 366 -8.58 48.84 0.63
CA ILE A 366 -9.14 49.60 1.74
C ILE A 366 -9.02 51.10 1.45
N LEU A 367 -10.13 51.81 1.59
CA LEU A 367 -10.18 53.27 1.55
C LEU A 367 -10.28 53.82 2.97
N LYS A 368 -9.21 54.46 3.45
CA LYS A 368 -9.15 55.15 4.75
C LYS A 368 -9.58 56.61 4.59
N GLU A 369 -10.61 57.02 5.32
CA GLU A 369 -11.09 58.41 5.41
C GLU A 369 -10.42 59.20 6.52
#